data_AF-A0A2R6DQC7-F1
#
_entry.id   AF-A0A2R6DQC7-F1
#
_cell.length_a   1.000
_cell.length_b   1.000
_cell.length_c   1.000
_cell.angle_alpha   90.00
_cell.angle_beta   90.00
_cell.angle_gamma   90.00
#
_symmetry.space_group_name_H-M   'P 1'
#
loop_
_entity.id
_entity.type
_entity.pdbx_description
1 polymer ?
#
loop_
_entity_poly.entity_id
_entity_poly.type
_entity_poly.pdbx_seq_one_letter_code
_entity_poly.pdbx_strand_id
1 'polypeptide(L)'
;MTTSAATTDSRGFFEFYREYAQTGIHAATAAALTGFIGLASFISPWFLAVAIAVYALPPIYFYLNDVDPTPETESPSPEAGSNPDASPEDDSTWELDSETPDAGSADGAGSPAAGDSAPTPVSDRSESDGRAVAATSGEGDTDDTSTRSDADDAEADPGAARVDHAGVDTEADAEADVDADEEVDSDADTDTESGAGAGTGTDATVDLEPDWAEVDSPVDVALYDTVASADAVYAAGDDGVVLARRAEWEVPLDDGPAADSNPLRGIDYTDGDDDEEVLWIAGDSGAVGRYDPAAGGVTDFSAPKDQTSTWTDVAVAGPAGEENVHLTNGSGAVLRGTYDGADGSIEWGEIGKPGSGSSITAITFRDREVGYLCDSSGGVFETGNGGESYAAIDGVDAGTAFSDLAPVGDNGLLVAGEDGSLFRYDGSAWTRRSLSDTSLHTIDTTEGESADLRAVAGDGSGTVHERIGDEWDAIETTAESVRAVAVEGIGVAIGDDGAIYERERTRPS
;
A
#
# COMPACT_ATOMS: atom_id res chain seq x y z
N MET A 1 43.25 -55.68 -21.91
CA MET A 1 44.26 -54.89 -21.20
C MET A 1 44.83 -53.94 -22.25
N THR A 2 44.68 -52.63 -22.16
CA THR A 2 44.47 -51.81 -20.95
C THR A 2 43.28 -50.86 -21.12
N THR A 3 42.48 -50.68 -20.07
CA THR A 3 41.43 -49.66 -20.01
C THR A 3 42.08 -48.29 -19.89
N SER A 4 41.83 -47.39 -20.85
CA SER A 4 42.09 -45.96 -20.66
C SER A 4 40.77 -45.30 -20.36
N ALA A 5 40.54 -44.93 -19.10
CA ALA A 5 39.35 -44.20 -18.71
C ALA A 5 39.41 -42.79 -19.33
N ALA A 6 38.34 -42.38 -20.00
CA ALA A 6 38.10 -40.97 -20.25
C ALA A 6 37.64 -40.36 -18.93
N THR A 7 38.56 -39.73 -18.21
CA THR A 7 38.22 -38.84 -17.09
C THR A 7 37.67 -37.55 -17.70
N THR A 8 36.39 -37.57 -18.09
CA THR A 8 35.68 -36.37 -18.53
C THR A 8 35.60 -35.40 -17.36
N ASP A 9 35.83 -34.12 -17.65
CA ASP A 9 36.27 -33.14 -16.66
C ASP A 9 35.14 -32.65 -15.74
N SER A 10 35.06 -33.26 -14.56
CA SER A 10 34.10 -32.86 -13.52
C SER A 10 34.43 -31.53 -12.83
N ARG A 11 35.54 -30.86 -13.17
CA ARG A 11 35.84 -29.51 -12.64
C ARG A 11 35.19 -28.42 -13.50
N GLY A 12 35.30 -28.51 -14.82
CA GLY A 12 34.71 -27.50 -15.72
C GLY A 12 33.19 -27.35 -15.58
N PHE A 13 32.46 -28.46 -15.37
CA PHE A 13 31.01 -28.40 -15.11
C PHE A 13 30.67 -27.70 -13.78
N PHE A 14 31.49 -27.88 -12.74
CA PHE A 14 31.27 -27.25 -11.44
C PHE A 14 31.56 -25.74 -11.45
N GLU A 15 32.53 -25.29 -12.26
CA GLU A 15 32.77 -23.86 -12.47
C GLU A 15 31.62 -23.22 -13.26
N PHE A 16 31.21 -23.82 -14.39
CA PHE A 16 30.04 -23.36 -15.16
C PHE A 16 28.74 -23.32 -14.33
N TYR A 17 28.47 -24.35 -13.53
CA TYR A 17 27.29 -24.38 -12.65
C TYR A 17 27.34 -23.31 -11.56
N ARG A 18 28.54 -22.94 -11.07
CA ARG A 18 28.69 -21.87 -10.08
C ARG A 18 28.43 -20.49 -10.68
N GLU A 19 28.91 -20.24 -11.89
CA GLU A 19 28.63 -19.01 -12.65
C GLU A 19 27.12 -18.88 -12.93
N TYR A 20 26.49 -19.96 -13.42
CA TYR A 20 25.04 -20.02 -13.67
C TYR A 20 24.21 -19.78 -12.40
N ALA A 21 24.62 -20.38 -11.27
CA ALA A 21 23.94 -20.24 -9.99
C ALA A 21 24.08 -18.86 -9.32
N GLN A 22 24.98 -17.99 -9.81
CA GLN A 22 25.10 -16.59 -9.38
C GLN A 22 24.23 -15.62 -10.22
N THR A 23 23.49 -16.12 -11.22
CA THR A 23 22.48 -15.33 -11.94
C THR A 23 21.15 -15.31 -11.18
N GLY A 24 20.42 -14.18 -11.22
CA GLY A 24 19.15 -14.01 -10.48
C GLY A 24 18.03 -15.02 -10.83
N ILE A 25 18.18 -15.73 -11.94
CA ILE A 25 17.27 -16.80 -12.40
C ILE A 25 17.29 -18.00 -11.42
N HIS A 26 18.41 -18.24 -10.72
CA HIS A 26 18.53 -19.35 -9.76
C HIS A 26 17.75 -19.10 -8.45
N ALA A 27 17.64 -17.84 -8.02
CA ALA A 27 16.85 -17.47 -6.83
C ALA A 27 15.35 -17.62 -7.08
N ALA A 28 14.85 -17.09 -8.20
CA ALA A 28 13.44 -17.17 -8.59
C ALA A 28 12.96 -18.62 -8.78
N THR A 29 13.81 -19.51 -9.31
CA THR A 29 13.45 -20.92 -9.52
C THR A 29 13.53 -21.78 -8.25
N ALA A 30 14.39 -21.44 -7.29
CA ALA A 30 14.43 -22.12 -5.99
C ALA A 30 13.18 -21.84 -5.13
N ALA A 31 12.69 -20.60 -5.13
CA ALA A 31 11.44 -20.23 -4.47
C ALA A 31 10.24 -21.00 -5.07
N ALA A 32 10.10 -20.98 -6.41
CA ALA A 32 9.02 -21.68 -7.11
C ALA A 32 9.02 -23.21 -6.88
N LEU A 33 10.19 -23.85 -6.77
CA LEU A 33 10.28 -25.28 -6.49
C LEU A 33 9.79 -25.64 -5.07
N THR A 34 10.03 -24.77 -4.09
CA THR A 34 9.78 -25.07 -2.68
C THR A 34 8.27 -25.08 -2.38
N GLY A 35 7.51 -24.13 -2.94
CA GLY A 35 6.04 -24.12 -2.86
C GLY A 35 5.39 -25.32 -3.58
N PHE A 36 5.82 -25.62 -4.81
CA PHE A 36 5.15 -26.66 -5.62
C PHE A 36 5.47 -28.11 -5.20
N ILE A 37 6.68 -28.38 -4.69
CA ILE A 37 7.07 -29.74 -4.27
C ILE A 37 6.44 -30.12 -2.92
N GLY A 38 6.23 -29.17 -2.02
CA GLY A 38 5.53 -29.41 -0.75
C GLY A 38 4.11 -29.93 -0.96
N LEU A 39 3.37 -29.32 -1.90
CA LEU A 39 1.96 -29.65 -2.15
C LEU A 39 1.77 -30.86 -3.09
N ALA A 40 2.60 -31.01 -4.14
CA ALA A 40 2.40 -32.04 -5.16
C ALA A 40 2.90 -33.45 -4.79
N SER A 41 3.75 -33.58 -3.76
CA SER A 41 4.41 -34.85 -3.40
C SER A 41 3.45 -35.95 -2.91
N PHE A 42 2.25 -35.59 -2.46
CA PHE A 42 1.22 -36.55 -2.02
C PHE A 42 0.39 -37.16 -3.16
N ILE A 43 0.42 -36.57 -4.36
CA ILE A 43 -0.51 -36.94 -5.44
C ILE A 43 0.08 -37.98 -6.40
N SER A 44 1.37 -37.90 -6.77
CA SER A 44 2.05 -39.01 -7.48
C SER A 44 3.58 -38.90 -7.57
N PRO A 45 4.31 -40.03 -7.61
CA PRO A 45 5.78 -40.02 -7.75
C PRO A 45 6.28 -39.69 -9.17
N TRP A 46 5.41 -39.60 -10.19
CA TRP A 46 5.83 -39.21 -11.54
C TRP A 46 6.04 -37.69 -11.67
N PHE A 47 5.34 -36.88 -10.86
CA PHE A 47 5.52 -35.43 -10.82
C PHE A 47 6.94 -35.04 -10.41
N LEU A 48 7.51 -35.71 -9.40
CA LEU A 48 8.89 -35.49 -8.96
C LEU A 48 9.91 -35.79 -10.08
N ALA A 49 9.67 -36.83 -10.89
CA ALA A 49 10.53 -37.15 -12.03
C ALA A 49 10.45 -36.08 -13.14
N VAL A 50 9.27 -35.49 -13.37
CA VAL A 50 9.08 -34.38 -14.31
C VAL A 50 9.75 -33.10 -13.79
N ALA A 51 9.58 -32.76 -12.50
CA ALA A 51 10.21 -31.59 -11.88
C ALA A 51 11.75 -31.66 -11.97
N ILE A 52 12.34 -32.81 -11.63
CA ILE A 52 13.79 -33.04 -11.77
C ILE A 52 14.23 -32.93 -13.24
N ALA A 53 13.45 -33.44 -14.20
CA ALA A 53 13.78 -33.35 -15.61
C ALA A 53 13.73 -31.90 -16.13
N VAL A 54 12.69 -31.13 -15.77
CA VAL A 54 12.54 -29.72 -16.17
C VAL A 54 13.66 -28.86 -15.56
N TYR A 55 14.10 -29.14 -14.34
CA TYR A 55 15.20 -28.43 -13.69
C TYR A 55 16.58 -28.78 -14.29
N ALA A 56 16.84 -30.07 -14.57
CA ALA A 56 18.16 -30.52 -15.00
C ALA A 56 18.42 -30.39 -16.51
N LEU A 57 17.38 -30.47 -17.37
CA LEU A 57 17.56 -30.49 -18.82
C LEU A 57 18.07 -29.17 -19.43
N PRO A 58 17.61 -27.97 -19.04
CA PRO A 58 18.07 -26.72 -19.65
C PRO A 58 19.57 -26.45 -19.42
N PRO A 59 20.14 -26.55 -18.20
CA PRO A 59 21.58 -26.37 -18.00
C PRO A 59 22.43 -27.39 -18.77
N ILE A 60 21.96 -28.65 -18.84
CA ILE A 60 22.62 -29.71 -19.63
C ILE A 60 22.55 -29.39 -21.13
N TYR A 61 21.44 -28.84 -21.62
CA TYR A 61 21.28 -28.44 -23.02
C TYR A 61 22.23 -27.30 -23.39
N PHE A 62 22.35 -26.25 -22.58
CA PHE A 62 23.28 -25.15 -22.85
C PHE A 62 24.74 -25.61 -22.79
N TYR A 63 25.11 -26.38 -21.75
CA TYR A 63 26.46 -26.94 -21.59
C TYR A 63 26.89 -27.87 -22.73
N LEU A 64 25.95 -28.62 -23.34
CA LEU A 64 26.26 -29.51 -24.47
C LEU A 64 26.29 -28.81 -25.85
N ASN A 65 25.80 -27.57 -25.95
CA ASN A 65 25.76 -26.81 -27.20
C ASN A 65 26.74 -25.62 -27.24
N ASP A 66 27.52 -25.38 -26.19
CA ASP A 66 28.59 -24.36 -26.13
C ASP A 66 28.05 -22.94 -26.43
N VAL A 67 26.87 -22.61 -25.88
CA VAL A 67 26.21 -21.30 -26.05
C VAL A 67 26.39 -20.47 -24.78
N ASP A 68 27.11 -19.35 -24.90
CA ASP A 68 27.34 -18.42 -23.79
C ASP A 68 26.05 -17.68 -23.37
N PRO A 69 25.74 -17.57 -22.07
CA PRO A 69 24.46 -17.03 -21.59
C PRO A 69 24.42 -15.50 -21.38
N THR A 70 25.49 -14.75 -21.67
CA THR A 70 25.59 -13.32 -21.36
C THR A 70 25.54 -12.42 -22.61
N PRO A 71 24.67 -11.37 -22.64
CA PRO A 71 24.79 -10.29 -23.61
C PRO A 71 25.87 -9.29 -23.16
N GLU A 72 26.91 -9.10 -23.97
CA GLU A 72 28.01 -8.15 -23.68
C GLU A 72 27.59 -6.70 -23.94
N THR A 73 28.05 -5.76 -23.10
CA THR A 73 27.86 -4.30 -23.30
C THR A 73 29.22 -3.60 -23.24
N GLU A 74 29.83 -3.34 -24.40
CA GLU A 74 31.11 -2.62 -24.51
C GLU A 74 30.92 -1.09 -24.45
N SER A 75 31.84 -0.39 -23.77
CA SER A 75 31.87 1.08 -23.69
C SER A 75 33.19 1.65 -24.28
N PRO A 76 33.15 2.59 -25.24
CA PRO A 76 34.36 3.14 -25.87
C PRO A 76 34.85 4.48 -25.27
N SER A 77 36.18 4.71 -25.37
CA SER A 77 36.91 5.91 -24.89
C SER A 77 36.78 7.15 -25.78
N PRO A 78 37.00 8.38 -25.24
CA PRO A 78 37.04 9.63 -26.01
C PRO A 78 38.46 10.04 -26.46
N GLU A 79 38.58 10.60 -27.68
CA GLU A 79 39.76 11.37 -28.13
C GLU A 79 39.37 12.73 -28.74
N ALA A 80 40.34 13.64 -28.81
CA ALA A 80 40.13 15.10 -28.91
C ALA A 80 39.95 15.70 -30.32
N GLY A 81 39.37 16.91 -30.43
CA GLY A 81 39.54 17.72 -31.65
C GLY A 81 38.81 19.06 -31.84
N SER A 82 39.39 20.16 -31.31
CA SER A 82 39.44 21.52 -31.92
C SER A 82 38.18 22.40 -32.14
N ASN A 83 38.25 23.63 -31.63
CA ASN A 83 37.36 24.78 -31.89
C ASN A 83 38.00 25.73 -32.95
N PRO A 84 37.25 26.58 -33.69
CA PRO A 84 37.35 28.03 -33.43
C PRO A 84 36.12 28.93 -33.73
N ASP A 85 35.78 29.79 -32.76
CA ASP A 85 35.70 31.27 -32.81
C ASP A 85 35.00 32.01 -34.01
N ALA A 86 33.88 32.70 -33.74
CA ALA A 86 33.60 34.13 -34.12
C ALA A 86 32.15 34.58 -33.78
N SER A 87 31.94 35.90 -33.57
CA SER A 87 30.73 36.52 -32.96
C SER A 87 29.80 37.32 -33.94
N PRO A 88 29.00 38.38 -33.59
CA PRO A 88 27.53 38.32 -33.66
C PRO A 88 26.77 39.52 -34.33
N GLU A 89 25.49 39.35 -34.70
CA GLU A 89 24.46 40.41 -34.97
C GLU A 89 23.05 39.77 -34.81
N ASP A 90 21.88 40.40 -34.60
CA ASP A 90 21.35 41.63 -33.96
C ASP A 90 19.80 41.66 -34.22
N ASP A 91 19.03 42.46 -33.46
CA ASP A 91 17.66 43.01 -33.71
C ASP A 91 16.35 42.17 -33.49
N SER A 92 15.25 42.91 -33.19
CA SER A 92 13.83 42.55 -32.86
C SER A 92 13.52 42.42 -31.34
N THR A 93 12.91 43.34 -30.54
CA THR A 93 11.86 44.41 -30.66
C THR A 93 10.42 43.86 -30.90
N TRP A 94 9.32 44.25 -30.21
CA TRP A 94 8.90 45.37 -29.30
C TRP A 94 7.98 44.83 -28.15
N GLU A 95 8.06 45.22 -26.86
CA GLU A 95 7.49 46.38 -26.10
C GLU A 95 5.98 46.40 -25.73
N LEU A 96 5.69 46.83 -24.48
CA LEU A 96 4.37 47.07 -23.86
C LEU A 96 3.99 48.56 -23.86
N ASP A 97 2.68 48.88 -23.75
CA ASP A 97 2.07 49.82 -22.77
C ASP A 97 0.55 49.98 -23.12
N SER A 98 -0.40 49.63 -22.24
CA SER A 98 -1.06 50.41 -21.16
C SER A 98 -2.10 51.46 -21.60
N GLU A 99 -3.26 51.49 -20.93
CA GLU A 99 -4.03 52.69 -20.50
C GLU A 99 -5.42 52.31 -19.90
N THR A 100 -5.74 52.90 -18.74
CA THR A 100 -7.09 53.09 -18.13
C THR A 100 -7.31 54.62 -18.04
N PRO A 101 -8.52 55.21 -17.85
CA PRO A 101 -9.64 54.73 -17.00
C PRO A 101 -11.07 55.17 -17.44
N ASP A 102 -12.09 54.92 -16.58
CA ASP A 102 -12.92 55.92 -15.85
C ASP A 102 -14.32 55.36 -15.46
N ALA A 103 -14.98 55.98 -14.48
CA ALA A 103 -16.19 55.49 -13.81
C ALA A 103 -17.47 56.29 -14.14
N GLY A 104 -18.65 55.72 -13.85
CA GLY A 104 -19.93 56.44 -13.96
C GLY A 104 -21.13 55.70 -13.35
N SER A 105 -21.72 56.26 -12.29
CA SER A 105 -22.93 55.75 -11.62
C SER A 105 -24.23 56.08 -12.36
N ALA A 106 -25.30 55.27 -12.17
CA ALA A 106 -26.52 55.67 -11.42
C ALA A 106 -27.78 54.82 -11.73
N ASP A 107 -28.50 54.46 -10.66
CA ASP A 107 -29.96 54.37 -10.48
C ASP A 107 -30.91 53.72 -11.52
N GLY A 108 -31.75 52.80 -11.04
CA GLY A 108 -32.92 52.31 -11.79
C GLY A 108 -33.77 51.26 -11.05
N ALA A 109 -34.68 51.69 -10.18
CA ALA A 109 -35.55 50.80 -9.40
C ALA A 109 -36.66 50.11 -10.23
N GLY A 110 -37.10 48.90 -9.82
CA GLY A 110 -38.33 48.31 -10.38
C GLY A 110 -38.59 46.82 -10.11
N SER A 111 -39.04 46.47 -8.90
CA SER A 111 -39.90 45.29 -8.67
C SER A 111 -41.35 45.80 -8.54
N PRO A 112 -42.40 45.10 -9.02
CA PRO A 112 -42.94 43.99 -8.22
C PRO A 112 -43.71 42.86 -8.96
N ALA A 113 -44.09 41.85 -8.16
CA ALA A 113 -45.34 41.07 -8.19
C ALA A 113 -45.52 39.88 -9.17
N ALA A 114 -45.39 38.68 -8.60
CA ALA A 114 -46.41 37.62 -8.46
C ALA A 114 -47.27 37.19 -9.67
N GLY A 115 -47.23 35.88 -9.97
CA GLY A 115 -48.11 35.20 -10.93
C GLY A 115 -48.12 33.67 -10.75
N ASP A 116 -48.93 33.21 -9.79
CA ASP A 116 -49.24 31.80 -9.50
C ASP A 116 -49.90 31.07 -10.70
N SER A 117 -49.48 29.85 -11.03
CA SER A 117 -50.31 28.76 -11.62
C SER A 117 -49.50 27.51 -12.02
N ALA A 118 -49.87 26.37 -11.46
CA ALA A 118 -49.70 25.02 -12.02
C ALA A 118 -51.02 24.24 -11.82
N PRO A 119 -51.23 23.02 -12.36
CA PRO A 119 -50.72 22.40 -13.59
C PRO A 119 -51.86 22.01 -14.56
N THR A 120 -51.56 21.39 -15.70
CA THR A 120 -52.55 20.82 -16.64
C THR A 120 -52.37 19.31 -16.86
N PRO A 121 -53.39 18.47 -16.58
CA PRO A 121 -53.39 17.05 -16.96
C PRO A 121 -54.50 16.68 -17.96
N VAL A 122 -54.14 16.01 -19.06
CA VAL A 122 -55.01 15.18 -19.95
C VAL A 122 -54.07 14.32 -20.81
N SER A 123 -54.08 12.98 -20.70
CA SER A 123 -54.97 12.04 -21.44
C SER A 123 -54.59 11.87 -22.93
N ASP A 124 -54.66 10.70 -23.57
CA ASP A 124 -54.91 9.28 -23.21
C ASP A 124 -54.74 8.44 -24.52
N ARG A 125 -54.42 7.13 -24.45
CA ARG A 125 -54.38 6.12 -25.57
C ARG A 125 -53.26 6.26 -26.62
N SER A 126 -52.59 5.17 -27.04
CA SER A 126 -53.23 4.01 -27.68
C SER A 126 -52.34 2.75 -27.70
N GLU A 127 -52.98 1.59 -27.58
CA GLU A 127 -52.40 0.26 -27.81
C GLU A 127 -52.16 0.00 -29.31
N SER A 128 -51.12 -0.76 -29.66
CA SER A 128 -51.18 -1.65 -30.83
C SER A 128 -50.23 -2.85 -30.71
N ASP A 129 -50.75 -4.02 -31.09
CA ASP A 129 -50.10 -5.33 -30.95
C ASP A 129 -48.85 -5.53 -31.81
N GLY A 130 -48.00 -6.45 -31.36
CA GLY A 130 -46.74 -6.80 -31.98
C GLY A 130 -46.80 -7.59 -33.29
N ARG A 131 -45.62 -8.00 -33.78
CA ARG A 131 -45.32 -9.37 -34.24
C ARG A 131 -43.86 -9.50 -34.71
N ALA A 132 -43.22 -10.60 -34.32
CA ALA A 132 -41.86 -10.95 -34.73
C ALA A 132 -41.74 -11.39 -36.20
N VAL A 133 -40.57 -11.15 -36.80
CA VAL A 133 -40.02 -11.84 -37.98
C VAL A 133 -38.48 -11.92 -37.87
N ALA A 134 -37.89 -12.95 -38.46
CA ALA A 134 -36.50 -13.35 -38.23
C ALA A 134 -35.55 -12.99 -39.39
N ALA A 135 -34.27 -12.86 -39.04
CA ALA A 135 -33.03 -13.11 -39.81
C ALA A 135 -33.02 -13.01 -41.35
N THR A 136 -32.11 -12.18 -41.87
CA THR A 136 -31.30 -12.51 -43.07
C THR A 136 -29.86 -12.02 -42.91
N SER A 137 -28.92 -12.85 -43.36
CA SER A 137 -27.50 -12.55 -43.58
C SER A 137 -27.25 -11.50 -44.67
N GLY A 138 -26.09 -10.85 -44.65
CA GLY A 138 -25.58 -10.00 -45.73
C GLY A 138 -24.07 -9.81 -45.63
N GLU A 139 -23.34 -10.35 -46.62
CA GLU A 139 -21.87 -10.26 -46.75
C GLU A 139 -21.43 -8.90 -47.32
N GLY A 140 -20.15 -8.53 -47.16
CA GLY A 140 -19.61 -7.28 -47.70
C GLY A 140 -18.10 -7.14 -47.50
N ASP A 141 -17.31 -7.79 -48.36
CA ASP A 141 -15.85 -7.60 -48.48
C ASP A 141 -15.47 -6.16 -48.86
N THR A 142 -14.32 -5.69 -48.35
CA THR A 142 -13.28 -5.08 -49.18
C THR A 142 -11.90 -5.29 -48.57
N ASP A 143 -10.99 -5.91 -49.34
CA ASP A 143 -9.53 -5.79 -49.24
C ASP A 143 -9.11 -4.29 -49.37
N ASP A 144 -7.87 -3.81 -49.23
CA ASP A 144 -6.50 -4.36 -49.26
C ASP A 144 -5.61 -3.19 -48.72
N THR A 145 -4.46 -3.34 -48.06
CA THR A 145 -3.16 -3.41 -48.77
C THR A 145 -1.97 -3.45 -47.81
N SER A 146 -1.10 -4.45 -48.03
CA SER A 146 0.38 -4.43 -47.87
C SER A 146 1.04 -3.62 -46.73
N THR A 147 1.54 -4.34 -45.72
CA THR A 147 2.75 -3.95 -44.98
C THR A 147 4.01 -4.14 -45.84
N ARG A 148 5.00 -3.26 -45.68
CA ARG A 148 6.37 -3.45 -46.16
C ARG A 148 7.38 -3.01 -45.10
N SER A 149 8.41 -3.81 -44.96
CA SER A 149 9.65 -3.50 -44.22
C SER A 149 10.40 -2.34 -44.86
N ASP A 150 11.18 -1.59 -44.07
CA ASP A 150 12.65 -1.64 -44.07
C ASP A 150 13.22 -0.62 -43.04
N ALA A 151 14.51 -0.74 -42.71
CA ALA A 151 15.21 0.03 -41.67
C ALA A 151 15.87 1.32 -42.21
N ASP A 152 16.33 2.21 -41.30
CA ASP A 152 17.75 2.61 -41.18
C ASP A 152 17.98 3.69 -40.09
N ASP A 153 19.24 3.81 -39.63
CA ASP A 153 19.78 4.65 -38.54
C ASP A 153 19.74 6.18 -38.73
N ALA A 154 19.92 6.95 -37.62
CA ALA A 154 21.15 7.75 -37.36
C ALA A 154 21.01 8.91 -36.33
N GLU A 155 21.85 8.88 -35.26
CA GLU A 155 22.59 10.00 -34.60
C GLU A 155 21.80 11.19 -33.95
N ALA A 156 22.11 11.78 -32.77
CA ALA A 156 23.38 12.04 -32.08
C ALA A 156 23.19 12.55 -30.61
N ASP A 157 24.19 12.35 -29.73
CA ASP A 157 24.40 12.98 -28.40
C ASP A 157 25.29 14.25 -28.51
N PRO A 158 25.39 15.16 -27.50
CA PRO A 158 26.57 15.09 -26.63
C PRO A 158 26.40 15.59 -25.16
N GLY A 159 26.97 14.82 -24.22
CA GLY A 159 28.19 15.29 -23.52
C GLY A 159 28.12 15.65 -22.01
N ALA A 160 28.92 14.93 -21.20
CA ALA A 160 29.12 15.16 -19.77
C ALA A 160 30.52 15.72 -19.42
N ALA A 161 30.73 16.12 -18.14
CA ALA A 161 32.06 16.40 -17.59
C ALA A 161 32.23 15.86 -16.16
N ARG A 162 33.32 15.10 -15.92
CA ARG A 162 33.80 14.62 -14.62
C ARG A 162 35.04 15.42 -14.16
N VAL A 163 35.37 15.32 -12.88
CA VAL A 163 36.75 15.54 -12.37
C VAL A 163 37.09 14.41 -11.38
N ASP A 164 38.30 13.87 -11.48
CA ASP A 164 38.78 12.68 -10.76
C ASP A 164 39.35 12.98 -9.35
N HIS A 165 39.45 11.94 -8.51
CA HIS A 165 40.73 11.55 -7.86
C HIS A 165 40.65 10.17 -7.16
N ALA A 166 41.80 9.47 -7.09
CA ALA A 166 41.98 8.14 -6.49
C ALA A 166 43.39 7.97 -5.88
N GLY A 167 43.57 6.97 -4.99
CA GLY A 167 44.84 6.61 -4.30
C GLY A 167 44.88 7.09 -2.84
N VAL A 168 44.49 6.32 -1.81
CA VAL A 168 45.03 5.04 -1.28
C VAL A 168 46.52 5.14 -0.84
N ASP A 169 46.82 5.06 0.47
CA ASP A 169 47.55 3.94 1.13
C ASP A 169 48.16 4.22 2.54
N THR A 170 48.05 3.22 3.43
CA THR A 170 49.07 2.74 4.42
C THR A 170 49.39 3.48 5.76
N GLU A 171 48.96 2.82 6.87
CA GLU A 171 49.64 2.48 8.16
C GLU A 171 50.40 3.50 9.06
N ALA A 172 50.19 3.35 10.39
CA ALA A 172 51.22 3.13 11.46
C ALA A 172 51.12 3.99 12.77
N ASP A 173 51.00 3.27 13.89
CA ASP A 173 51.52 3.47 15.26
C ASP A 173 51.87 4.86 15.84
N ALA A 174 51.33 5.17 17.03
CA ALA A 174 52.07 5.79 18.15
C ALA A 174 51.36 5.66 19.52
N GLU A 175 52.04 5.00 20.47
CA GLU A 175 51.73 4.94 21.92
C GLU A 175 52.05 6.27 22.65
N ALA A 176 51.36 6.59 23.76
CA ALA A 176 51.93 7.15 25.01
C ALA A 176 50.89 7.58 26.08
N ASP A 177 50.65 6.69 27.05
CA ASP A 177 50.79 6.86 28.52
C ASP A 177 50.48 8.17 29.32
N VAL A 178 50.12 7.93 30.60
CA VAL A 178 50.14 8.77 31.85
C VAL A 178 49.18 9.97 31.99
N ASP A 179 48.56 10.28 33.15
CA ASP A 179 48.65 9.71 34.53
C ASP A 179 47.44 10.10 35.43
N ALA A 180 47.32 9.42 36.58
CA ALA A 180 46.75 9.85 37.89
C ALA A 180 45.22 10.00 38.14
N ASP A 181 44.70 9.02 38.88
CA ASP A 181 44.08 9.11 40.23
C ASP A 181 43.27 10.36 40.67
N GLU A 182 42.03 10.15 41.14
CA GLU A 182 41.62 10.43 42.54
C GLU A 182 40.41 9.55 42.94
N GLU A 183 40.63 8.65 43.90
CA GLU A 183 39.60 7.92 44.65
C GLU A 183 39.10 8.80 45.82
N VAL A 184 37.79 8.87 46.06
CA VAL A 184 37.23 9.45 47.29
C VAL A 184 36.13 8.57 47.87
N ASP A 185 36.55 7.59 48.67
CA ASP A 185 35.68 6.96 49.67
C ASP A 185 35.19 7.99 50.70
N SER A 186 33.93 7.88 51.11
CA SER A 186 33.50 8.40 52.42
C SER A 186 32.33 7.59 52.99
N ASP A 187 32.67 6.53 53.72
CA ASP A 187 31.79 5.92 54.73
C ASP A 187 31.48 6.93 55.85
N ALA A 188 30.25 6.91 56.39
CA ALA A 188 29.99 6.83 57.84
C ALA A 188 28.49 6.89 58.21
N ASP A 189 27.94 5.71 58.51
CA ASP A 189 27.26 5.35 59.77
C ASP A 189 26.00 6.09 60.31
N THR A 190 25.06 5.24 60.76
CA THR A 190 24.06 5.43 61.86
C THR A 190 22.87 6.38 61.64
N ASP A 191 21.65 6.11 62.14
CA ASP A 191 21.22 5.13 63.15
C ASP A 191 19.77 4.63 62.93
N THR A 192 19.41 3.54 63.62
CA THR A 192 18.06 2.95 63.63
C THR A 192 17.15 3.59 64.68
N GLU A 193 15.91 3.97 64.35
CA GLU A 193 14.77 3.84 65.28
C GLU A 193 13.44 3.53 64.57
N SER A 194 12.62 2.70 65.24
CA SER A 194 11.29 2.29 64.79
C SER A 194 10.23 3.26 65.30
N GLY A 195 9.39 3.78 64.39
CA GLY A 195 8.28 4.68 64.74
C GLY A 195 6.99 4.26 64.05
N ALA A 196 6.18 3.42 64.70
CA ALA A 196 4.84 3.08 64.20
C ALA A 196 3.91 4.31 64.28
N GLY A 197 3.54 4.85 63.12
CA GLY A 197 2.58 5.95 62.99
C GLY A 197 1.55 5.62 61.92
N ALA A 198 0.36 5.20 62.34
CA ALA A 198 -0.75 4.94 61.41
C ALA A 198 -1.25 6.27 60.81
N GLY A 199 -0.80 6.57 59.59
CA GLY A 199 -1.37 7.61 58.74
C GLY A 199 -2.19 6.95 57.64
N THR A 200 -3.53 6.98 57.76
CA THR A 200 -4.43 6.64 56.66
C THR A 200 -4.33 7.72 55.59
N GLY A 201 -3.33 7.61 54.72
CA GLY A 201 -3.23 8.32 53.46
C GLY A 201 -3.87 7.46 52.38
N THR A 202 -4.90 8.00 51.75
CA THR A 202 -5.65 7.45 50.62
C THR A 202 -4.74 6.65 49.69
N ASP A 203 -5.05 5.37 49.50
CA ASP A 203 -4.58 4.62 48.35
C ASP A 203 -5.23 5.30 47.14
N ALA A 204 -4.46 6.14 46.46
CA ALA A 204 -4.90 6.71 45.21
C ALA A 204 -4.94 5.55 44.23
N THR A 205 -6.15 5.15 43.83
CA THR A 205 -6.31 4.40 42.60
C THR A 205 -5.62 5.22 41.53
N VAL A 206 -4.49 4.71 41.04
CA VAL A 206 -3.94 5.20 39.79
C VAL A 206 -5.04 4.87 38.79
N ASP A 207 -5.66 5.89 38.22
CA ASP A 207 -6.56 5.72 37.08
C ASP A 207 -5.66 5.31 35.90
N LEU A 208 -5.32 4.03 35.87
CA LEU A 208 -4.69 3.40 34.72
C LEU A 208 -5.75 3.45 33.61
N GLU A 209 -5.45 4.19 32.55
CA GLU A 209 -6.18 4.09 31.29
C GLU A 209 -6.19 2.59 30.89
N PRO A 210 -7.34 2.02 30.50
CA PRO A 210 -7.50 0.58 30.39
C PRO A 210 -6.53 0.01 29.36
N ASP A 211 -5.60 -0.83 29.80
CA ASP A 211 -4.66 -1.56 28.93
C ASP A 211 -5.41 -2.34 27.83
N TRP A 212 -4.74 -2.56 26.71
CA TRP A 212 -5.25 -3.42 25.62
C TRP A 212 -5.62 -4.81 26.15
N ALA A 213 -6.88 -5.18 26.04
CA ALA A 213 -7.42 -6.41 26.61
C ALA A 213 -7.80 -7.41 25.51
N GLU A 214 -7.25 -8.62 25.59
CA GLU A 214 -7.62 -9.75 24.71
C GLU A 214 -9.11 -10.11 24.89
N VAL A 215 -9.82 -10.34 23.78
CA VAL A 215 -11.24 -10.74 23.76
C VAL A 215 -11.46 -12.04 23.01
N ASP A 216 -12.50 -12.80 23.38
CA ASP A 216 -12.87 -14.05 22.70
C ASP A 216 -13.27 -13.76 21.24
N SER A 217 -12.48 -14.26 20.29
CA SER A 217 -12.78 -14.20 18.86
C SER A 217 -13.75 -15.31 18.43
N PRO A 218 -14.67 -15.05 17.48
CA PRO A 218 -15.54 -16.07 16.90
C PRO A 218 -14.84 -16.97 15.86
N VAL A 219 -13.58 -16.66 15.49
CA VAL A 219 -12.80 -17.38 14.47
C VAL A 219 -11.36 -17.66 14.95
N ASP A 220 -10.71 -18.66 14.36
CA ASP A 220 -9.33 -19.08 14.62
C ASP A 220 -8.43 -18.93 13.38
N VAL A 221 -8.73 -17.96 12.52
CA VAL A 221 -8.00 -17.64 11.26
C VAL A 221 -7.36 -16.25 11.33
N ALA A 222 -6.30 -16.02 10.55
CA ALA A 222 -5.65 -14.71 10.54
C ALA A 222 -6.58 -13.60 10.05
N LEU A 223 -6.58 -12.47 10.75
CA LEU A 223 -7.26 -11.24 10.35
C LEU A 223 -6.21 -10.28 9.78
N TYR A 224 -6.49 -9.66 8.64
CA TYR A 224 -5.51 -8.86 7.89
C TYR A 224 -5.73 -7.37 8.01
N ASP A 225 -7.00 -6.93 8.09
CA ASP A 225 -7.35 -5.51 8.06
C ASP A 225 -8.60 -5.22 8.91
N THR A 226 -8.70 -4.01 9.46
CA THR A 226 -9.79 -3.59 10.34
C THR A 226 -10.06 -2.09 10.27
N VAL A 227 -11.33 -1.71 10.27
CA VAL A 227 -11.80 -0.32 10.26
C VAL A 227 -12.81 -0.08 11.38
N ALA A 228 -12.73 1.10 12.00
CA ALA A 228 -13.61 1.51 13.09
C ALA A 228 -14.39 2.77 12.73
N SER A 229 -15.69 2.75 13.02
CA SER A 229 -16.56 3.92 13.02
C SER A 229 -16.91 4.34 14.45
N ALA A 230 -17.76 5.35 14.60
CA ALA A 230 -18.27 5.76 15.90
C ALA A 230 -19.17 4.70 16.58
N ASP A 231 -19.77 3.79 15.82
CA ASP A 231 -20.81 2.84 16.29
C ASP A 231 -20.44 1.35 16.11
N ALA A 232 -19.47 1.01 15.26
CA ALA A 232 -19.04 -0.37 15.01
C ALA A 232 -17.55 -0.47 14.64
N VAL A 233 -16.97 -1.67 14.78
CA VAL A 233 -15.67 -2.02 14.18
C VAL A 233 -15.86 -3.24 13.31
N TYR A 234 -15.19 -3.29 12.16
CA TYR A 234 -15.23 -4.42 11.24
C TYR A 234 -13.81 -4.91 10.96
N ALA A 235 -13.65 -6.21 10.76
CA ALA A 235 -12.35 -6.83 10.46
C ALA A 235 -12.50 -7.88 9.36
N ALA A 236 -11.50 -7.98 8.48
CA ALA A 236 -11.48 -8.92 7.35
C ALA A 236 -10.27 -9.88 7.46
N GLY A 237 -10.41 -11.11 6.97
CA GLY A 237 -9.40 -12.15 7.19
C GLY A 237 -9.33 -13.28 6.16
N ASP A 238 -8.57 -14.32 6.53
CA ASP A 238 -8.50 -15.62 5.86
C ASP A 238 -9.89 -16.29 5.74
N ASP A 239 -10.00 -17.30 4.88
CA ASP A 239 -11.23 -18.03 4.56
C ASP A 239 -12.42 -17.15 4.10
N GLY A 240 -12.21 -15.86 3.82
CA GLY A 240 -13.25 -14.94 3.35
C GLY A 240 -14.09 -14.32 4.48
N VAL A 241 -13.62 -14.39 5.73
CA VAL A 241 -14.40 -13.90 6.87
C VAL A 241 -14.44 -12.38 6.94
N VAL A 242 -15.61 -11.84 7.28
CA VAL A 242 -15.76 -10.49 7.84
C VAL A 242 -16.38 -10.63 9.22
N LEU A 243 -15.76 -9.98 10.20
CA LEU A 243 -16.26 -9.84 11.56
C LEU A 243 -16.89 -8.46 11.74
N ALA A 244 -17.89 -8.36 12.60
CA ALA A 244 -18.44 -7.09 13.07
C ALA A 244 -18.47 -7.06 14.60
N ARG A 245 -18.03 -5.94 15.17
CA ARG A 245 -18.07 -5.64 16.60
C ARG A 245 -19.17 -4.62 16.86
N ARG A 246 -20.23 -5.08 17.54
CA ARG A 246 -21.32 -4.24 18.04
C ARG A 246 -21.40 -4.39 19.55
N ALA A 247 -22.42 -5.08 20.07
CA ALA A 247 -22.49 -5.46 21.48
C ALA A 247 -21.54 -6.61 21.84
N GLU A 248 -21.26 -7.49 20.87
CA GLU A 248 -20.30 -8.60 20.89
C GLU A 248 -19.69 -8.74 19.48
N TRP A 249 -18.70 -9.61 19.29
CA TRP A 249 -18.17 -9.95 17.97
C TRP A 249 -19.06 -10.99 17.29
N GLU A 250 -19.45 -10.73 16.04
CA GLU A 250 -20.25 -11.61 15.20
C GLU A 250 -19.62 -11.80 13.81
N VAL A 251 -20.00 -12.86 13.09
CA VAL A 251 -19.50 -13.20 11.75
C VAL A 251 -20.60 -12.93 10.71
N PRO A 252 -20.74 -11.70 10.17
CA PRO A 252 -21.71 -11.40 9.11
C PRO A 252 -21.42 -12.07 7.76
N LEU A 253 -20.16 -12.45 7.48
CA LEU A 253 -19.74 -13.14 6.26
C LEU A 253 -18.66 -14.16 6.60
N ASP A 254 -18.81 -15.39 6.11
CA ASP A 254 -17.97 -16.56 6.45
C ASP A 254 -17.26 -17.23 5.25
N ASP A 255 -17.68 -16.96 4.00
CA ASP A 255 -17.10 -17.54 2.77
C ASP A 255 -16.66 -16.47 1.73
N GLY A 256 -16.64 -15.18 2.08
CA GLY A 256 -16.32 -14.07 1.17
C GLY A 256 -17.40 -13.76 0.12
N PRO A 257 -17.20 -12.72 -0.73
CA PRO A 257 -18.25 -12.20 -1.62
C PRO A 257 -18.72 -13.20 -2.69
N ALA A 258 -17.80 -13.98 -3.25
CA ALA A 258 -18.09 -15.01 -4.26
C ALA A 258 -18.47 -16.38 -3.64
N ALA A 259 -18.47 -16.52 -2.32
CA ALA A 259 -18.60 -17.79 -1.59
C ALA A 259 -17.53 -18.86 -1.97
N ASP A 260 -16.29 -18.39 -2.18
CA ASP A 260 -15.11 -19.19 -2.56
C ASP A 260 -14.03 -19.24 -1.46
N SER A 261 -14.28 -18.63 -0.30
CA SER A 261 -13.39 -18.57 0.87
C SER A 261 -11.99 -18.00 0.57
N ASN A 262 -11.89 -17.02 -0.35
CA ASN A 262 -10.63 -16.33 -0.63
C ASN A 262 -10.28 -15.36 0.52
N PRO A 263 -9.02 -15.31 1.00
CA PRO A 263 -8.58 -14.32 1.98
C PRO A 263 -8.88 -12.88 1.55
N LEU A 264 -9.46 -12.11 2.45
CA LEU A 264 -9.72 -10.68 2.29
C LEU A 264 -8.54 -9.89 2.87
N ARG A 265 -7.99 -8.97 2.08
CA ARG A 265 -6.75 -8.23 2.37
C ARG A 265 -6.99 -6.81 2.84
N GLY A 266 -8.05 -6.17 2.36
CA GLY A 266 -8.46 -4.83 2.75
C GLY A 266 -9.97 -4.74 2.97
N ILE A 267 -10.38 -3.85 3.86
CA ILE A 267 -11.76 -3.51 4.19
C ILE A 267 -11.86 -2.01 4.47
N ASP A 268 -12.83 -1.33 3.85
CA ASP A 268 -13.07 0.10 4.08
C ASP A 268 -14.57 0.41 4.03
N TYR A 269 -15.00 1.55 4.57
CA TYR A 269 -16.40 1.95 4.63
C TYR A 269 -16.67 3.36 4.07
N THR A 270 -17.93 3.65 3.75
CA THR A 270 -18.34 4.88 3.08
C THR A 270 -18.39 6.12 3.98
N ASP A 271 -17.83 7.24 3.50
CA ASP A 271 -17.94 8.58 4.13
C ASP A 271 -19.37 9.14 4.12
N GLY A 272 -20.03 9.22 5.29
CA GLY A 272 -21.38 9.78 5.41
C GLY A 272 -21.65 10.52 6.73
N ASP A 273 -22.40 11.62 6.64
CA ASP A 273 -23.07 12.28 7.80
C ASP A 273 -24.36 11.53 8.24
N ASP A 274 -24.87 10.63 7.38
CA ASP A 274 -26.04 9.80 7.62
C ASP A 274 -25.60 8.42 8.14
N ASP A 275 -26.38 7.82 9.06
CA ASP A 275 -26.06 6.55 9.78
C ASP A 275 -26.02 5.28 8.86
N GLU A 276 -25.81 5.43 7.56
CA GLU A 276 -25.82 4.38 6.53
C GLU A 276 -24.38 3.98 6.14
N GLU A 277 -23.68 3.31 7.06
CA GLU A 277 -22.39 2.66 6.80
C GLU A 277 -22.54 1.56 5.74
N VAL A 278 -21.68 1.56 4.73
CA VAL A 278 -21.54 0.45 3.77
C VAL A 278 -20.07 0.10 3.66
N LEU A 279 -19.76 -1.19 3.67
CA LEU A 279 -18.38 -1.67 3.56
C LEU A 279 -18.07 -2.20 2.17
N TRP A 280 -16.83 -1.98 1.75
CA TRP A 280 -16.20 -2.69 0.65
C TRP A 280 -15.08 -3.56 1.18
N ILE A 281 -14.95 -4.75 0.60
CA ILE A 281 -13.94 -5.74 0.92
C ILE A 281 -13.24 -6.18 -0.35
N ALA A 282 -11.92 -6.38 -0.29
CA ALA A 282 -11.14 -6.87 -1.42
C ALA A 282 -10.05 -7.85 -0.98
N GLY A 283 -9.58 -8.72 -1.87
CA GLY A 283 -8.49 -9.62 -1.55
C GLY A 283 -8.04 -10.58 -2.65
N ASP A 284 -7.70 -11.80 -2.24
CA ASP A 284 -7.09 -12.82 -3.08
C ASP A 284 -8.01 -13.28 -4.22
N SER A 285 -7.41 -13.83 -5.29
CA SER A 285 -8.11 -14.27 -6.52
C SER A 285 -8.93 -13.18 -7.25
N GLY A 286 -8.73 -11.90 -6.89
CA GLY A 286 -9.53 -10.79 -7.38
C GLY A 286 -10.88 -10.62 -6.68
N ALA A 287 -11.05 -11.18 -5.49
CA ALA A 287 -12.27 -11.03 -4.69
C ALA A 287 -12.57 -9.55 -4.41
N VAL A 288 -13.82 -9.12 -4.65
CA VAL A 288 -14.32 -7.77 -4.34
C VAL A 288 -15.79 -7.88 -3.95
N GLY A 289 -16.20 -7.24 -2.87
CA GLY A 289 -17.58 -7.24 -2.39
C GLY A 289 -18.02 -5.93 -1.79
N ARG A 290 -19.33 -5.64 -1.89
CA ARG A 290 -20.01 -4.56 -1.15
C ARG A 290 -20.95 -5.17 -0.12
N TYR A 291 -20.74 -4.92 1.16
CA TYR A 291 -21.55 -5.40 2.27
C TYR A 291 -22.36 -4.26 2.89
N ASP A 292 -23.66 -4.48 3.07
CA ASP A 292 -24.57 -3.54 3.72
C ASP A 292 -24.93 -4.10 5.12
N PRO A 293 -24.44 -3.50 6.22
CA PRO A 293 -24.68 -3.97 7.58
C PRO A 293 -26.13 -3.81 8.06
N ALA A 294 -26.93 -2.96 7.41
CA ALA A 294 -28.31 -2.65 7.77
C ALA A 294 -29.32 -3.52 7.01
N ALA A 295 -29.09 -3.76 5.71
CA ALA A 295 -29.85 -4.70 4.90
C ALA A 295 -29.45 -6.16 5.16
N GLY A 296 -28.16 -6.38 5.42
CA GLY A 296 -27.52 -7.69 5.54
C GLY A 296 -27.24 -8.35 4.19
N GLY A 297 -26.04 -8.91 4.06
CA GLY A 297 -25.59 -9.65 2.88
C GLY A 297 -24.61 -8.85 2.03
N VAL A 298 -23.93 -9.58 1.13
CA VAL A 298 -22.86 -9.07 0.28
C VAL A 298 -23.26 -9.12 -1.20
N THR A 299 -22.88 -8.09 -1.96
CA THR A 299 -22.95 -8.07 -3.42
C THR A 299 -21.57 -8.35 -3.98
N ASP A 300 -21.47 -9.36 -4.83
CA ASP A 300 -20.22 -9.79 -5.46
C ASP A 300 -19.86 -8.91 -6.68
N PHE A 301 -18.64 -8.36 -6.66
CA PHE A 301 -18.03 -7.60 -7.75
C PHE A 301 -16.66 -8.16 -8.15
N SER A 302 -16.38 -9.41 -7.77
CA SER A 302 -15.08 -10.07 -7.96
C SER A 302 -14.66 -10.19 -9.43
N ALA A 303 -13.34 -10.30 -9.63
CA ALA A 303 -12.66 -10.29 -10.92
C ALA A 303 -13.00 -9.07 -11.83
N PRO A 304 -12.95 -7.83 -11.31
CA PRO A 304 -13.32 -6.66 -12.09
C PRO A 304 -12.38 -6.50 -13.30
N LYS A 305 -12.96 -6.31 -14.49
CA LYS A 305 -12.23 -6.29 -15.78
C LYS A 305 -11.37 -7.55 -16.03
N ASP A 306 -11.87 -8.72 -15.60
CA ASP A 306 -11.19 -10.02 -15.66
C ASP A 306 -9.89 -10.12 -14.80
N GLN A 307 -9.65 -9.16 -13.90
CA GLN A 307 -8.47 -9.13 -13.03
C GLN A 307 -8.61 -10.08 -11.83
N THR A 308 -7.91 -11.21 -11.87
CA THR A 308 -7.90 -12.25 -10.82
C THR A 308 -6.61 -12.28 -9.98
N SER A 309 -5.82 -11.22 -10.04
CA SER A 309 -4.72 -10.98 -9.08
C SER A 309 -5.27 -10.65 -7.70
N THR A 310 -4.53 -11.00 -6.64
CA THR A 310 -4.75 -10.44 -5.30
C THR A 310 -4.84 -8.92 -5.36
N TRP A 311 -5.93 -8.37 -4.85
CA TRP A 311 -5.97 -6.98 -4.39
C TRP A 311 -5.26 -6.92 -3.05
N THR A 312 -4.29 -6.02 -2.93
CA THR A 312 -3.53 -5.80 -1.69
C THR A 312 -4.34 -4.99 -0.69
N ASP A 313 -5.19 -4.08 -1.19
CA ASP A 313 -5.96 -3.15 -0.37
C ASP A 313 -7.14 -2.54 -1.16
N VAL A 314 -8.12 -1.96 -0.47
CA VAL A 314 -9.27 -1.21 -0.99
C VAL A 314 -9.52 0.04 -0.16
N ALA A 315 -9.71 1.19 -0.82
CA ALA A 315 -10.26 2.39 -0.20
C ALA A 315 -11.58 2.81 -0.87
N VAL A 316 -12.42 3.53 -0.14
CA VAL A 316 -13.75 4.00 -0.54
C VAL A 316 -13.89 5.47 -0.22
N ALA A 317 -14.04 6.31 -1.24
CA ALA A 317 -14.27 7.74 -1.07
C ALA A 317 -15.71 8.12 -1.45
N GLY A 318 -16.47 8.59 -0.48
CA GLY A 318 -17.85 9.03 -0.63
C GLY A 318 -18.93 8.13 -0.01
N PRO A 319 -20.22 8.51 -0.17
CA PRO A 319 -21.30 8.03 0.66
C PRO A 319 -21.91 6.74 0.08
N ALA A 320 -22.67 6.02 0.91
CA ALA A 320 -23.47 4.89 0.44
C ALA A 320 -24.38 5.29 -0.74
N GLY A 321 -24.19 4.63 -1.90
CA GLY A 321 -24.90 4.87 -3.14
C GLY A 321 -24.19 5.77 -4.16
N GLU A 322 -23.12 6.47 -3.80
CA GLU A 322 -22.28 7.28 -4.69
C GLU A 322 -20.77 7.02 -4.47
N GLU A 323 -20.42 5.77 -4.12
CA GLU A 323 -19.06 5.34 -3.74
C GLU A 323 -18.05 5.45 -4.90
N ASN A 324 -16.87 6.00 -4.63
CA ASN A 324 -15.69 5.80 -5.48
C ASN A 324 -14.80 4.76 -4.81
N VAL A 325 -14.61 3.62 -5.45
CA VAL A 325 -13.84 2.48 -4.91
C VAL A 325 -12.48 2.42 -5.59
N HIS A 326 -11.41 2.25 -4.83
CA HIS A 326 -10.04 2.21 -5.34
C HIS A 326 -9.34 0.94 -4.87
N LEU A 327 -9.16 0.00 -5.80
CA LEU A 327 -8.51 -1.28 -5.55
C LEU A 327 -7.03 -1.20 -5.92
N THR A 328 -6.13 -1.72 -5.08
CA THR A 328 -4.68 -1.73 -5.35
C THR A 328 -4.12 -3.14 -5.40
N ASN A 329 -2.97 -3.36 -6.06
CA ASN A 329 -2.34 -4.69 -6.09
C ASN A 329 -0.81 -4.72 -6.12
N GLY A 330 -0.29 -5.94 -5.93
CA GLY A 330 1.13 -6.29 -5.92
C GLY A 330 1.93 -6.05 -7.21
N SER A 331 1.32 -5.47 -8.25
CA SER A 331 2.01 -5.01 -9.46
C SER A 331 2.13 -3.48 -9.58
N GLY A 332 1.77 -2.74 -8.52
CA GLY A 332 1.75 -1.29 -8.52
C GLY A 332 0.59 -0.70 -9.30
N ALA A 333 -0.50 -1.46 -9.44
CA ALA A 333 -1.67 -1.04 -10.18
C ALA A 333 -2.77 -0.56 -9.25
N VAL A 334 -3.47 0.50 -9.67
CA VAL A 334 -4.67 1.04 -9.03
C VAL A 334 -5.83 0.94 -10.03
N LEU A 335 -6.96 0.39 -9.59
CA LEU A 335 -8.19 0.33 -10.37
C LEU A 335 -9.29 1.11 -9.63
N ARG A 336 -9.71 2.24 -10.20
CA ARG A 336 -10.86 3.01 -9.73
C ARG A 336 -12.16 2.44 -10.29
N GLY A 337 -13.20 2.38 -9.47
CA GLY A 337 -14.59 2.19 -9.88
C GLY A 337 -15.49 3.28 -9.28
N THR A 338 -16.62 3.53 -9.92
CA THR A 338 -17.69 4.38 -9.38
C THR A 338 -18.98 3.57 -9.31
N TYR A 339 -19.55 3.46 -8.12
CA TYR A 339 -20.81 2.75 -7.87
C TYR A 339 -22.01 3.68 -8.09
N ASP A 340 -23.08 3.14 -8.65
CA ASP A 340 -24.39 3.80 -8.76
C ASP A 340 -25.41 2.99 -7.94
N GLY A 341 -25.85 3.56 -6.81
CA GLY A 341 -26.84 2.96 -5.93
C GLY A 341 -28.27 2.89 -6.49
N ALA A 342 -28.59 3.59 -7.58
CA ALA A 342 -29.89 3.47 -8.24
C ALA A 342 -30.00 2.19 -9.08
N ASP A 343 -28.89 1.78 -9.73
CA ASP A 343 -28.82 0.57 -10.55
C ASP A 343 -28.12 -0.61 -9.84
N GLY A 344 -27.45 -0.37 -8.71
CA GLY A 344 -26.74 -1.40 -7.92
C GLY A 344 -25.52 -1.96 -8.63
N SER A 345 -24.80 -1.12 -9.37
CA SER A 345 -23.72 -1.53 -10.26
C SER A 345 -22.51 -0.60 -10.17
N ILE A 346 -21.34 -1.09 -10.59
CA ILE A 346 -20.07 -0.35 -10.55
C ILE A 346 -19.45 -0.23 -11.95
N GLU A 347 -19.09 0.99 -12.35
CA GLU A 347 -18.36 1.27 -13.57
C GLU A 347 -16.86 1.32 -13.29
N TRP A 348 -16.10 0.34 -13.81
CA TRP A 348 -14.65 0.25 -13.61
C TRP A 348 -13.86 1.05 -14.66
N GLY A 349 -13.01 1.97 -14.20
CA GLY A 349 -12.18 2.85 -15.00
C GLY A 349 -10.96 2.17 -15.63
N GLU A 350 -9.97 2.96 -16.05
CA GLU A 350 -8.68 2.43 -16.52
C GLU A 350 -7.78 2.01 -15.35
N ILE A 351 -6.81 1.12 -15.62
CA ILE A 351 -5.83 0.67 -14.61
C ILE A 351 -4.67 1.65 -14.64
N GLY A 352 -4.51 2.42 -13.56
CA GLY A 352 -3.37 3.33 -13.36
C GLY A 352 -2.16 2.62 -12.74
N LYS A 353 -0.97 3.22 -12.90
CA LYS A 353 0.24 2.85 -12.16
C LYS A 353 0.95 4.13 -11.67
N PRO A 354 0.78 4.52 -10.39
CA PRO A 354 1.40 5.71 -9.81
C PRO A 354 2.93 5.69 -9.83
N GLY A 355 3.49 4.53 -9.47
CA GLY A 355 4.94 4.33 -9.32
C GLY A 355 5.57 3.46 -10.41
N SER A 356 6.71 2.87 -10.09
CA SER A 356 7.52 2.04 -10.98
C SER A 356 6.93 0.65 -11.27
N GLY A 357 5.87 0.25 -10.55
CA GLY A 357 5.28 -1.09 -10.58
C GLY A 357 5.62 -1.97 -9.37
N SER A 358 6.26 -1.42 -8.33
CA SER A 358 6.34 -2.00 -6.98
C SER A 358 4.95 -2.29 -6.41
N SER A 359 4.82 -3.22 -5.46
CA SER A 359 3.53 -3.49 -4.80
C SER A 359 3.02 -2.20 -4.16
N ILE A 360 1.78 -1.79 -4.46
CA ILE A 360 1.10 -0.87 -3.54
C ILE A 360 0.83 -1.67 -2.27
N THR A 361 0.99 -1.05 -1.11
CA THR A 361 0.87 -1.72 0.20
C THR A 361 -0.30 -1.20 1.01
N ALA A 362 -0.59 0.10 0.93
CA ALA A 362 -1.82 0.69 1.44
C ALA A 362 -2.30 1.86 0.57
N ILE A 363 -3.60 2.15 0.63
CA ILE A 363 -4.30 3.29 0.03
C ILE A 363 -5.34 3.83 1.04
N THR A 364 -5.52 5.14 1.08
CA THR A 364 -6.54 5.77 1.92
C THR A 364 -7.03 7.07 1.28
N PHE A 365 -8.24 7.50 1.62
CA PHE A 365 -8.77 8.81 1.24
C PHE A 365 -9.11 9.62 2.48
N ARG A 366 -8.77 10.91 2.47
CA ARG A 366 -9.23 11.87 3.48
C ARG A 366 -10.61 12.42 3.11
N ASP A 367 -10.85 12.55 1.81
CA ASP A 367 -12.10 13.03 1.23
C ASP A 367 -12.24 12.55 -0.22
N ARG A 368 -13.34 12.89 -0.88
CA ARG A 368 -13.65 12.46 -2.27
C ARG A 368 -12.64 12.92 -3.33
N GLU A 369 -11.82 13.94 -3.04
CA GLU A 369 -10.80 14.46 -3.97
C GLU A 369 -9.38 14.08 -3.54
N VAL A 370 -9.07 14.05 -2.24
CA VAL A 370 -7.71 13.87 -1.70
C VAL A 370 -7.49 12.49 -1.08
N GLY A 371 -6.49 11.78 -1.58
CA GLY A 371 -6.08 10.46 -1.07
C GLY A 371 -4.60 10.17 -1.27
N TYR A 372 -4.12 9.13 -0.58
CA TYR A 372 -2.71 8.78 -0.49
C TYR A 372 -2.52 7.28 -0.71
N LEU A 373 -1.36 6.88 -1.23
CA LEU A 373 -0.94 5.48 -1.29
C LEU A 373 0.58 5.36 -1.17
N CYS A 374 1.05 4.23 -0.63
CA CYS A 374 2.47 3.90 -0.53
C CYS A 374 2.82 2.59 -1.23
N ASP A 375 4.11 2.40 -1.53
CA ASP A 375 4.60 1.18 -2.17
C ASP A 375 5.78 0.50 -1.45
N SER A 376 5.97 -0.78 -1.79
CA SER A 376 7.03 -1.64 -1.27
C SER A 376 8.44 -1.25 -1.72
N SER A 377 8.62 -0.11 -2.38
CA SER A 377 9.93 0.50 -2.69
C SER A 377 10.17 1.80 -1.93
N GLY A 378 9.29 2.17 -1.00
CA GLY A 378 9.41 3.41 -0.22
C GLY A 378 8.87 4.64 -0.97
N GLY A 379 8.04 4.45 -1.99
CA GLY A 379 7.30 5.53 -2.65
C GLY A 379 6.06 5.93 -1.85
N VAL A 380 5.74 7.22 -1.85
CA VAL A 380 4.48 7.78 -1.34
C VAL A 380 3.90 8.69 -2.40
N PHE A 381 2.59 8.59 -2.64
CA PHE A 381 1.90 9.30 -3.70
C PHE A 381 0.61 9.92 -3.19
N GLU A 382 0.25 11.07 -3.75
CA GLU A 382 -0.97 11.84 -3.46
C GLU A 382 -1.82 11.96 -4.73
N THR A 383 -3.14 11.86 -4.58
CA THR A 383 -4.12 12.36 -5.55
C THR A 383 -4.86 13.56 -4.97
N GLY A 384 -5.19 14.53 -5.81
CA GLY A 384 -6.10 15.64 -5.51
C GLY A 384 -7.25 15.73 -6.51
N ASN A 385 -7.59 14.60 -7.13
CA ASN A 385 -8.66 14.45 -8.11
C ASN A 385 -9.32 13.06 -8.05
N GLY A 386 -9.56 12.56 -6.83
CA GLY A 386 -10.33 11.33 -6.60
C GLY A 386 -9.70 10.08 -7.20
N GLY A 387 -8.37 10.05 -7.31
CA GLY A 387 -7.62 8.94 -7.88
C GLY A 387 -7.57 8.88 -9.41
N GLU A 388 -7.98 9.94 -10.13
CA GLU A 388 -7.76 10.02 -11.59
C GLU A 388 -6.27 10.10 -11.96
N SER A 389 -5.48 10.73 -11.10
CA SER A 389 -4.01 10.77 -11.23
C SER A 389 -3.34 10.89 -9.87
N TYR A 390 -2.13 10.33 -9.77
CA TYR A 390 -1.29 10.39 -8.59
C TYR A 390 0.04 11.06 -8.90
N ALA A 391 0.56 11.84 -7.96
CA ALA A 391 1.89 12.46 -7.99
C ALA A 391 2.71 11.98 -6.79
N ALA A 392 4.02 11.78 -6.97
CA ALA A 392 4.90 11.38 -5.86
C ALA A 392 5.11 12.55 -4.86
N ILE A 393 5.09 12.25 -3.56
CA ILE A 393 5.52 13.18 -2.51
C ILE A 393 7.03 13.04 -2.36
N ASP A 394 7.78 13.97 -2.96
CA ASP A 394 9.25 13.96 -2.96
C ASP A 394 9.86 14.13 -1.55
N GLY A 395 11.12 13.72 -1.41
CA GLY A 395 11.98 14.04 -0.26
C GLY A 395 11.93 13.06 0.91
N VAL A 396 11.20 11.94 0.79
CA VAL A 396 11.30 10.83 1.74
C VAL A 396 12.58 10.03 1.49
N ASP A 397 13.42 9.89 2.53
CA ASP A 397 14.56 8.97 2.54
C ASP A 397 14.15 7.69 3.26
N ALA A 398 13.36 6.86 2.55
CA ALA A 398 12.72 5.68 3.13
C ALA A 398 13.76 4.68 3.65
N GLY A 399 14.64 4.19 2.77
CA GLY A 399 15.62 3.14 3.09
C GLY A 399 15.01 1.78 3.46
N THR A 400 13.69 1.66 3.39
CA THR A 400 12.87 0.48 3.70
C THR A 400 11.62 0.47 2.82
N ALA A 401 10.89 -0.65 2.81
CA ALA A 401 9.55 -0.73 2.23
C ALA A 401 8.51 -0.13 3.19
N PHE A 402 7.42 0.42 2.65
CA PHE A 402 6.28 0.88 3.45
C PHE A 402 5.19 -0.17 3.49
N SER A 403 4.58 -0.33 4.65
CA SER A 403 3.50 -1.28 4.92
C SER A 403 2.13 -0.62 4.91
N ASP A 404 2.00 0.56 5.54
CA ASP A 404 0.71 1.22 5.76
C ASP A 404 0.85 2.75 5.90
N LEU A 405 -0.24 3.52 5.77
CA LEU A 405 -0.26 4.97 5.96
C LEU A 405 -1.60 5.53 6.50
N ALA A 406 -1.52 6.62 7.26
CA ALA A 406 -2.67 7.29 7.87
C ALA A 406 -2.61 8.83 7.70
N PRO A 407 -3.66 9.50 7.21
CA PRO A 407 -3.70 10.96 7.07
C PRO A 407 -3.67 11.68 8.42
N VAL A 408 -3.05 12.86 8.49
CA VAL A 408 -3.00 13.66 9.72
C VAL A 408 -3.37 15.11 9.45
N GLY A 409 -4.61 15.48 9.77
CA GLY A 409 -5.18 16.79 9.47
C GLY A 409 -5.12 17.13 7.97
N ASP A 410 -5.14 18.41 7.65
CA ASP A 410 -5.33 18.91 6.28
C ASP A 410 -4.22 18.52 5.28
N ASN A 411 -2.98 18.28 5.72
CA ASN A 411 -1.82 18.08 4.83
C ASN A 411 -0.74 17.12 5.39
N GLY A 412 -0.96 16.51 6.56
CA GLY A 412 -0.01 15.60 7.19
C GLY A 412 -0.27 14.15 6.79
N LEU A 413 0.76 13.31 6.98
CA LEU A 413 0.69 11.87 6.77
C LEU A 413 1.61 11.17 7.76
N LEU A 414 1.20 10.02 8.29
CA LEU A 414 2.05 9.01 8.91
C LEU A 414 2.21 7.83 7.96
N VAL A 415 3.39 7.24 7.89
CA VAL A 415 3.68 6.05 7.07
C VAL A 415 4.50 5.07 7.88
N ALA A 416 4.03 3.82 7.94
CA ALA A 416 4.67 2.69 8.61
C ALA A 416 5.71 2.04 7.70
N GLY A 417 6.89 1.73 8.26
CA GLY A 417 7.99 1.08 7.56
C GLY A 417 8.26 -0.34 8.05
N GLU A 418 8.60 -1.24 7.13
CA GLU A 418 8.93 -2.64 7.41
C GLU A 418 10.23 -2.82 8.24
N ASP A 419 10.93 -1.74 8.59
CA ASP A 419 12.11 -1.75 9.47
C ASP A 419 11.84 -1.19 10.90
N GLY A 420 10.57 -1.02 11.27
CA GLY A 420 10.18 -0.51 12.59
C GLY A 420 10.15 1.01 12.69
N SER A 421 10.32 1.71 11.56
CA SER A 421 10.28 3.17 11.50
C SER A 421 8.91 3.73 11.15
N LEU A 422 8.53 4.78 11.86
CA LEU A 422 7.44 5.68 11.49
C LEU A 422 8.01 6.91 10.77
N PHE A 423 7.43 7.24 9.63
CA PHE A 423 7.71 8.45 8.86
C PHE A 423 6.54 9.40 9.00
N ARG A 424 6.82 10.68 9.29
CA ARG A 424 5.81 11.74 9.39
C ARG A 424 6.10 12.84 8.39
N TYR A 425 5.13 13.10 7.53
CA TYR A 425 5.05 14.29 6.68
C TYR A 425 4.22 15.38 7.37
N ASP A 426 4.68 16.63 7.33
CA ASP A 426 3.98 17.78 7.91
C ASP A 426 3.33 18.73 6.88
N GLY A 427 3.21 18.28 5.63
CA GLY A 427 2.81 19.11 4.48
C GLY A 427 3.99 19.84 3.81
N SER A 428 5.21 19.69 4.33
CA SER A 428 6.41 20.33 3.76
C SER A 428 7.70 19.51 3.87
N ALA A 429 7.86 18.74 4.94
CA ALA A 429 9.08 18.00 5.24
C ALA A 429 8.76 16.63 5.87
N TRP A 430 9.67 15.68 5.62
CA TRP A 430 9.66 14.36 6.22
C TRP A 430 10.51 14.30 7.48
N THR A 431 10.01 13.60 8.50
CA THR A 431 10.75 13.25 9.72
C THR A 431 10.60 11.76 9.99
N ARG A 432 11.68 11.09 10.42
CA ARG A 432 11.70 9.65 10.71
C ARG A 432 11.94 9.41 12.21
N ARG A 433 11.20 8.49 12.81
CA ARG A 433 11.36 7.98 14.18
C ARG A 433 11.36 6.45 14.12
N SER A 434 12.27 5.78 14.81
CA SER A 434 12.14 4.33 15.07
C SER A 434 11.19 4.15 16.26
N LEU A 435 10.21 3.26 16.12
CA LEU A 435 9.30 2.82 17.18
C LEU A 435 9.62 1.38 17.62
N SER A 436 9.97 0.53 16.66
CA SER A 436 10.32 -0.88 16.88
C SER A 436 11.66 -1.23 16.20
N ASP A 437 12.22 -2.38 16.55
CA ASP A 437 13.29 -3.07 15.79
C ASP A 437 12.69 -4.14 14.84
N THR A 438 11.36 -4.27 14.81
CA THR A 438 10.60 -5.19 13.94
C THR A 438 9.67 -4.41 13.02
N SER A 439 9.21 -5.02 11.93
CA SER A 439 8.34 -4.38 10.95
C SER A 439 7.07 -3.81 11.60
N LEU A 440 6.81 -2.50 11.41
CA LEU A 440 5.47 -1.97 11.62
C LEU A 440 4.59 -2.55 10.49
N HIS A 441 3.44 -3.11 10.83
CA HIS A 441 2.50 -3.65 9.86
C HIS A 441 1.39 -2.65 9.51
N THR A 442 1.05 -1.76 10.45
CA THR A 442 -0.15 -0.93 10.37
C THR A 442 0.02 0.38 11.14
N ILE A 443 -0.71 1.42 10.75
CA ILE A 443 -0.84 2.72 11.41
C ILE A 443 -2.24 3.28 11.18
N ASP A 444 -2.95 3.65 12.25
CA ASP A 444 -4.23 4.37 12.17
C ASP A 444 -4.24 5.62 13.06
N THR A 445 -5.13 6.58 12.77
CA THR A 445 -5.24 7.89 13.41
C THR A 445 -6.68 8.35 13.56
N THR A 446 -7.04 8.89 14.74
CA THR A 446 -8.33 9.56 14.94
C THR A 446 -8.42 10.84 14.12
N GLU A 447 -9.61 11.21 13.63
CA GLU A 447 -9.86 12.56 13.14
C GLU A 447 -9.58 13.62 14.23
N GLY A 448 -8.71 14.59 13.95
CA GLY A 448 -8.42 15.68 14.89
C GLY A 448 -7.27 16.60 14.53
N GLU A 449 -7.30 17.82 15.06
CA GLU A 449 -6.14 18.73 15.04
C GLU A 449 -5.01 18.18 15.94
N SER A 450 -3.77 18.62 15.66
CA SER A 450 -2.53 18.05 16.20
C SER A 450 -2.38 17.95 17.73
N ALA A 451 -3.24 18.61 18.51
CA ALA A 451 -3.24 18.57 19.96
C ALA A 451 -4.05 17.39 20.56
N ASP A 452 -5.08 16.92 19.84
CA ASP A 452 -5.96 15.82 20.29
C ASP A 452 -5.79 14.54 19.44
N LEU A 453 -4.97 14.60 18.38
CA LEU A 453 -4.67 13.47 17.50
C LEU A 453 -4.08 12.28 18.27
N ARG A 454 -4.82 11.18 18.31
CA ARG A 454 -4.30 9.85 18.65
C ARG A 454 -3.81 9.15 17.39
N ALA A 455 -2.80 8.31 17.55
CA ALA A 455 -2.32 7.41 16.52
C ALA A 455 -1.98 6.07 17.17
N VAL A 456 -2.20 4.97 16.47
CA VAL A 456 -1.88 3.62 16.95
C VAL A 456 -1.16 2.88 15.82
N ALA A 457 -0.06 2.20 16.14
CA ALA A 457 0.66 1.35 15.18
C ALA A 457 0.84 -0.06 15.74
N GLY A 458 0.69 -1.07 14.89
CA GLY A 458 0.93 -2.48 15.20
C GLY A 458 2.23 -2.97 14.59
N ASP A 459 2.96 -3.84 15.29
CA ASP A 459 4.19 -4.45 14.78
C ASP A 459 4.20 -5.99 14.79
N GLY A 460 5.13 -6.53 13.99
CA GLY A 460 5.34 -7.97 13.81
C GLY A 460 5.94 -8.71 15.01
N SER A 461 5.96 -8.10 16.20
CA SER A 461 6.30 -8.74 17.47
C SER A 461 5.10 -8.91 18.41
N GLY A 462 3.91 -8.46 18.00
CA GLY A 462 2.73 -8.42 18.87
C GLY A 462 2.63 -7.15 19.71
N THR A 463 3.40 -6.10 19.40
CA THR A 463 3.38 -4.84 20.15
C THR A 463 2.47 -3.81 19.50
N VAL A 464 1.64 -3.14 20.32
CA VAL A 464 0.88 -1.95 19.92
C VAL A 464 1.59 -0.71 20.45
N HIS A 465 1.87 0.25 19.57
CA HIS A 465 2.47 1.54 19.89
C HIS A 465 1.38 2.61 19.85
N GLU A 466 1.04 3.25 20.98
CA GLU A 466 0.03 4.31 21.03
C GLU A 466 0.68 5.68 21.20
N ARG A 467 0.23 6.67 20.41
CA ARG A 467 0.64 8.07 20.53
C ARG A 467 -0.29 8.84 21.45
N ILE A 468 0.27 9.37 22.53
CA ILE A 468 -0.42 10.29 23.45
C ILE A 468 0.35 11.63 23.45
N GLY A 469 -0.23 12.65 22.81
CA GLY A 469 0.48 13.92 22.56
C GLY A 469 1.63 13.72 21.57
N ASP A 470 2.88 13.95 21.98
CA ASP A 470 4.08 13.80 21.12
C ASP A 470 4.94 12.56 21.41
N GLU A 471 4.58 11.83 22.47
CA GLU A 471 5.24 10.61 22.94
C GLU A 471 4.50 9.38 22.40
N TRP A 472 5.22 8.25 22.33
CA TRP A 472 4.69 6.96 21.90
C TRP A 472 5.04 5.94 22.96
N ASP A 473 4.03 5.24 23.45
CA ASP A 473 4.18 4.19 24.45
C ASP A 473 3.96 2.82 23.78
N ALA A 474 4.91 1.90 23.99
CA ALA A 474 4.88 0.55 23.47
C ALA A 474 4.21 -0.39 24.49
N ILE A 475 3.20 -1.12 24.05
CA ILE A 475 2.37 -2.01 24.86
C ILE A 475 2.43 -3.42 24.24
N GLU A 476 3.15 -4.32 24.88
CA GLU A 476 3.24 -5.74 24.48
C GLU A 476 1.87 -6.43 24.68
N THR A 477 1.35 -7.08 23.64
CA THR A 477 0.16 -7.95 23.73
C THR A 477 0.57 -9.42 23.85
N THR A 478 -0.41 -10.33 23.85
CA THR A 478 -0.19 -11.79 23.77
C THR A 478 -0.20 -12.34 22.34
N ALA A 479 -0.34 -11.49 21.30
CA ALA A 479 -0.32 -11.88 19.90
C ALA A 479 1.09 -12.26 19.41
N GLU A 480 1.18 -13.11 18.38
CA GLU A 480 2.46 -13.32 17.68
C GLU A 480 2.81 -12.14 16.75
N SER A 481 1.79 -11.43 16.25
CA SER A 481 1.89 -10.25 15.39
C SER A 481 0.61 -9.42 15.47
N VAL A 482 0.72 -8.09 15.45
CA VAL A 482 -0.43 -7.19 15.21
C VAL A 482 -0.46 -6.85 13.72
N ARG A 483 -1.52 -7.26 13.04
CA ARG A 483 -1.70 -7.13 11.58
C ARG A 483 -2.28 -5.79 11.19
N ALA A 484 -3.37 -5.40 11.82
CA ALA A 484 -4.05 -4.13 11.62
C ALA A 484 -4.56 -3.57 12.95
N VAL A 485 -4.72 -2.24 13.00
CA VAL A 485 -5.27 -1.50 14.14
C VAL A 485 -6.28 -0.48 13.65
N ALA A 486 -7.31 -0.21 14.45
CA ALA A 486 -8.24 0.89 14.22
C ALA A 486 -8.50 1.64 15.53
N VAL A 487 -8.67 2.97 15.45
CA VAL A 487 -8.81 3.85 16.62
C VAL A 487 -9.89 4.91 16.41
N GLU A 488 -11.16 4.50 16.33
CA GLU A 488 -12.30 5.41 16.40
C GLU A 488 -13.40 4.87 17.33
N GLY A 489 -13.93 5.74 18.22
CA GLY A 489 -14.77 5.34 19.37
C GLY A 489 -14.09 4.46 20.44
N ILE A 490 -13.46 3.36 20.02
CA ILE A 490 -12.75 2.30 20.74
C ILE A 490 -11.42 2.03 20.00
N GLY A 491 -10.38 1.57 20.70
CA GLY A 491 -9.18 1.02 20.05
C GLY A 491 -9.37 -0.48 19.79
N VAL A 492 -9.09 -0.95 18.57
CA VAL A 492 -9.03 -2.37 18.20
C VAL A 492 -7.68 -2.70 17.57
N ALA A 493 -7.12 -3.85 17.93
CA ALA A 493 -5.93 -4.42 17.31
C ALA A 493 -6.19 -5.90 17.01
N ILE A 494 -5.89 -6.34 15.78
CA ILE A 494 -6.13 -7.71 15.30
C ILE A 494 -4.84 -8.38 14.84
N GLY A 495 -4.83 -9.71 14.79
CA GLY A 495 -3.63 -10.47 14.45
C GLY A 495 -3.87 -11.85 13.83
N ASP A 496 -2.81 -12.64 13.82
CA ASP A 496 -2.82 -14.05 13.42
C ASP A 496 -3.66 -14.92 14.39
N ASP A 497 -4.07 -16.12 13.94
CA ASP A 497 -4.86 -17.10 14.70
C ASP A 497 -6.15 -16.54 15.36
N GLY A 498 -6.74 -15.51 14.77
CA GLY A 498 -7.96 -14.87 15.25
C GLY A 498 -7.77 -13.97 16.46
N ALA A 499 -6.55 -13.53 16.77
CA ALA A 499 -6.28 -12.66 17.92
C ALA A 499 -6.97 -11.29 17.78
N ILE A 500 -7.66 -10.85 18.84
CA ILE A 500 -8.36 -9.54 18.92
C ILE A 500 -8.10 -8.90 20.29
N TYR A 501 -7.75 -7.62 20.31
CA TYR A 501 -7.58 -6.81 21.50
C TYR A 501 -8.43 -5.54 21.43
N GLU A 502 -9.06 -5.17 22.54
CA GLU A 502 -9.89 -3.98 22.68
C GLU A 502 -9.32 -3.01 23.73
N ARG A 503 -9.45 -1.70 23.49
CA ARG A 503 -9.11 -0.63 24.43
C ARG A 503 -10.27 0.36 24.54
N GLU A 504 -10.96 0.35 25.68
CA GLU A 504 -12.06 1.30 25.95
C GLU A 504 -11.53 2.74 26.01
N ARG A 505 -12.17 3.66 25.28
CA ARG A 505 -11.81 5.09 25.29
C ARG A 505 -12.27 5.74 26.59
N THR A 506 -11.42 5.72 27.63
CA THR A 506 -11.60 6.59 28.81
C THR A 506 -11.57 8.04 28.38
N ARG A 507 -12.74 8.65 28.19
CA ARG A 507 -12.85 10.09 27.96
C ARG A 507 -12.21 10.82 29.16
N PRO A 508 -11.23 11.73 28.96
CA PRO A 508 -10.76 12.58 30.04
C PRO A 508 -11.94 13.43 30.56
N SER A 509 -12.09 13.47 31.88
CA SER A 509 -13.26 13.99 32.61
C SER A 509 -13.28 15.51 32.78
#